data_AF-A0A0X8KAJ8-F1
#
_entry.id   AF-A0A0X8KAJ8-F1
#
_cell.length_a   1.000
_cell.length_b   1.000
_cell.length_c   1.000
_cell.angle_alpha   90.00
_cell.angle_beta   90.00
_cell.angle_gamma   90.00
#
_symmetry.space_group_name_H-M   'P 1'
#
loop_
_entity.id
_entity.type
_entity.pdbx_description
1 polymer ?
#
loop_
_entity_poly.entity_id
_entity_poly.type
_entity_poly.pdbx_seq_one_letter_code
_entity_poly.pdbx_strand_id
1 'polypeptide(L)' 'MTSKELLKILKKDGWQIERINGSHYILKHPTKPGMPIIPMHNKDLRIGTFKTILKQAGLE' A
#
# COMPACT_ATOMS: atom_id res chain seq x y z
N MET A 1 11.37 6.53 0.97
CA MET A 1 10.13 6.33 1.75
C MET A 1 9.98 4.84 2.07
N THR A 2 9.78 4.47 3.33
CA THR A 2 9.71 3.04 3.72
C THR A 2 8.31 2.46 3.52
N SER A 3 8.19 1.14 3.36
CA SER A 3 6.90 0.45 3.25
C SER A 3 5.98 0.69 4.45
N LYS A 4 6.57 0.89 5.64
CA LYS A 4 5.82 1.24 6.87
C LYS A 4 5.16 2.61 6.79
N GLU A 5 5.86 3.60 6.24
CA GLU A 5 5.32 4.96 6.09
C GLU A 5 4.20 4.99 5.05
N LEU A 6 4.36 4.30 3.92
CA LEU A 6 3.30 4.15 2.92
C LEU A 6 2.05 3.46 3.52
N LEU A 7 2.25 2.40 4.30
CA LEU A 7 1.15 1.72 4.98
C LEU A 7 0.40 2.64 5.96
N LYS A 8 1.10 3.52 6.68
CA LYS A 8 0.45 4.50 7.58
C LYS A 8 -0.41 5.50 6.80
N ILE A 9 0.08 5.99 5.65
CA ILE A 9 -0.68 6.93 4.81
C ILE A 9 -1.95 6.25 4.29
N LEU A 10 -1.82 5.04 3.75
CA LEU A 10 -2.96 4.29 3.23
C LEU A 10 -3.96 3.95 4.35
N LYS A 11 -3.49 3.55 5.54
CA LYS A 11 -4.36 3.36 6.71
C LYS A 11 -5.10 4.62 7.11
N LYS A 12 -4.44 5.78 7.08
CA LYS A 12 -5.05 7.08 7.39
C LYS A 12 -6.10 7.49 6.35
N ASP A 13 -5.90 7.11 5.10
CA ASP A 13 -6.86 7.30 4.00
C ASP A 13 -8.07 6.34 4.09
N GLY A 14 -8.00 5.30 4.93
CA GLY A 14 -9.10 4.35 5.15
C GLY A 14 -8.85 2.94 4.60
N TRP A 15 -7.65 2.68 4.05
CA TRP A 15 -7.28 1.34 3.60
C TRP A 15 -7.00 0.41 4.77
N GLN A 16 -7.55 -0.80 4.68
CA GLN A 16 -7.41 -1.84 5.68
C GLN A 16 -6.64 -3.03 5.11
N ILE A 17 -5.90 -3.73 5.97
CA ILE A 17 -5.20 -4.95 5.55
C ILE A 17 -6.23 -6.07 5.45
N GLU A 18 -6.47 -6.55 4.23
CA GLU A 18 -7.36 -7.70 4.00
C GLU A 18 -6.60 -9.01 4.16
N ARG A 19 -5.38 -9.08 3.60
CA ARG A 19 -4.56 -10.30 3.63
C ARG A 19 -3.08 -9.95 3.73
N ILE A 20 -2.34 -10.81 4.42
CA ILE A 20 -0.88 -10.79 4.43
C ILE A 20 -0.39 -12.11 3.84
N ASN A 21 0.52 -12.04 2.87
CA ASN A 21 1.20 -13.20 2.30
C ASN A 21 2.72 -13.00 2.41
N GLY A 22 3.32 -13.56 3.46
CA GLY A 22 4.72 -13.33 3.79
C GLY A 22 5.01 -11.84 4.00
N SER A 23 5.91 -11.29 3.18
CA SER A 23 6.24 -9.86 3.18
C SER A 23 5.29 -9.01 2.32
N HIS A 24 4.20 -9.53 1.75
CA HIS A 24 3.28 -8.75 0.93
C HIS A 24 1.96 -8.50 1.64
N TYR A 25 1.57 -7.23 1.76
CA TYR A 25 0.37 -6.79 2.46
C TYR A 25 -0.63 -6.32 1.42
N ILE A 26 -1.76 -7.01 1.35
CA ILE A 26 -2.85 -6.71 0.43
C ILE A 26 -3.84 -5.83 1.20
N LEU A 27 -4.11 -4.66 0.65
CA LEU A 27 -5.02 -3.69 1.22
C LEU A 27 -6.34 -3.67 0.47
N LYS A 28 -7.40 -3.29 1.20
CA LYS A 28 -8.74 -3.04 0.66
C LYS A 28 -9.32 -1.78 1.24
N HIS A 29 -10.05 -1.04 0.41
CA HIS A 29 -10.83 0.11 0.84
C HIS A 29 -12.32 -0.24 0.79
N PRO A 30 -13.14 0.21 1.76
CA PRO A 30 -14.58 -0.05 1.73
C PRO A 30 -15.29 0.63 0.56
N THR A 31 -14.76 1.77 0.07
CA THR A 31 -15.42 2.59 -0.96
C THR A 31 -14.61 2.81 -2.23
N LYS A 32 -13.29 2.58 -2.21
CA LYS A 32 -12.41 2.84 -3.36
C LYS A 32 -12.15 1.52 -4.08
N PRO A 33 -12.24 1.48 -5.42
CA PRO A 33 -11.86 0.30 -6.17
C PRO A 33 -10.33 0.15 -6.16
N GLY A 34 -9.86 -1.09 -6.11
CA GLY A 34 -8.44 -1.41 -6.11
C GLY A 34 -8.02 -2.32 -4.97
N MET A 35 -6.90 -3.00 -5.16
CA MET A 35 -6.28 -3.89 -4.17
C MET A 35 -4.76 -3.66 -4.15
N PRO A 36 -4.30 -2.49 -3.65
CA PRO A 36 -2.88 -2.17 -3.63
C PRO A 36 -2.12 -3.19 -2.77
N ILE A 37 -1.00 -3.66 -3.30
CA ILE A 37 -0.13 -4.62 -2.65
C ILE A 37 1.13 -3.88 -2.19
N ILE A 38 1.34 -3.82 -0.88
CA ILE A 38 2.54 -3.23 -0.29
C ILE A 38 3.55 -4.32 0.00
N PRO A 39 4.72 -4.30 -0.64
CA PRO A 39 5.79 -5.21 -0.29
C PRO A 39 6.55 -4.63 0.93
N MET A 40 6.45 -5.32 2.05
CA MET A 40 7.04 -5.04 3.35
C MET A 40 8.44 -5.65 3.46
N HIS A 41 9.39 -5.03 2.78
CA HIS A 41 10.82 -5.30 2.95
C HIS A 41 11.47 -4.23 3.85
N ASN A 42 12.52 -4.59 4.57
CA ASN A 42 13.31 -3.68 5.42
C ASN A 42 14.16 -2.65 4.61
N LYS A 43 13.82 -2.41 3.34
CA LYS A 43 14.50 -1.47 2.46
C LYS A 43 13.53 -0.42 1.94
N ASP A 44 14.08 0.72 1.52
CA ASP A 44 13.30 1.81 0.94
C ASP A 44 12.54 1.34 -0.32
N LEU A 45 11.32 1.84 -0.50
CA LEU A 45 10.55 1.58 -1.71
C LEU A 45 11.12 2.41 -2.85
N ARG A 46 11.39 1.78 -4.00
CA ARG A 46 11.71 2.53 -5.21
C ARG A 46 10.56 3.48 -5.54
N ILE A 47 10.88 4.70 -5.96
CA ILE A 47 9.90 5.75 -6.28
C ILE A 47 8.85 5.25 -7.27
N GLY A 48 9.24 4.44 -8.26
CA GLY A 48 8.31 3.81 -9.21
C GLY A 48 7.28 2.91 -8.51
N THR A 49 7.73 2.04 -7.60
CA THR A 49 6.85 1.16 -6.81
C THR A 49 5.88 1.97 -5.96
N PHE A 50 6.37 3.03 -5.31
CA PHE A 50 5.54 3.93 -4.52
C PHE A 50 4.43 4.57 -5.36
N LYS A 51 4.77 5.14 -6.53
CA LYS A 51 3.80 5.74 -7.45
C LYS A 51 2.79 4.72 -7.99
N THR A 52 3.26 3.51 -8.34
CA THR A 52 2.34 2.45 -8.79
C THR A 52 1.33 2.08 -7.72
N ILE A 53 1.75 2.00 -6.45
CA ILE A 53 0.85 1.70 -5.34
C ILE A 53 -0.15 2.85 -5.12
N LEU A 54 0.30 4.10 -5.18
CA LEU A 54 -0.60 5.26 -5.06
C LEU A 54 -1.63 5.30 -6.18
N LYS A 55 -1.21 5.04 -7.42
CA LYS A 55 -2.10 4.93 -8.58
C LYS A 55 -3.12 3.80 -8.41
N GLN A 56 -2.69 2.65 -7.90
CA GLN A 56 -3.59 1.55 -7.56
C GLN A 56 -4.56 1.89 -6.42
N ALA A 57 -4.15 2.77 -5.51
CA ALA A 57 -4.99 3.29 -4.43
C ALA A 57 -5.87 4.49 -4.84
N GLY A 58 -5.78 4.95 -6.09
CA GLY A 58 -6.53 6.11 -6.59
C GLY A 58 -6.15 7.42 -5.91
N LEU A 59 -4.89 7.55 -5.47
CA LEU A 59 -4.34 8.74 -4.80
C LEU A 59 -3.48 9.62 -5.74
N GLU A 60 -3.18 9.13 -6.95
CA GLU A 60 -2.45 9.81 -8.04
C GLU A 60 -3.00 9.32 -9.38
#